data_AF-A0A4S3FXE0-F1
#
_entry.id   AF-A0A4S3FXE0-F1
#
_cell.length_a   1.000
_cell.length_b   1.000
_cell.length_c   1.000
_cell.angle_alpha   90.00
_cell.angle_beta   90.00
_cell.angle_gamma   90.00
#
_symmetry.space_group_name_H-M   'P 1'
#
loop_
_entity.id
_entity.type
_entity.pdbx_description
1 polymer ?
#
loop_
_entity_poly.entity_id
_entity_poly.type
_entity_poly.pdbx_seq_one_letter_code
_entity_poly.pdbx_strand_id
1 'polypeptide(L)'
;MKKLLGTLAAACALGASGLAGAAVVNFDNPALIDIDNASGRAVYQEAGFALSGEAAGFLTIDGLGTAMSGALVLLDGSTVSLMAQGGGTFSFAGLAAAPLDPQGNATLRITGIFGDSSQLSTLLALSQLSAIQAPMWSGLTELRFMAGGDLVVDDIRLAAGEVPEPASAALLLLGAGLLLGVRRSAAVRPGA
;
A
#
# COMPACT_ATOMS: atom_id res chain seq x y z
N MET A 1 -28.10 -29.37 -43.61
CA MET A 1 -28.59 -30.04 -42.39
C MET A 1 -27.41 -30.58 -41.60
N LYS A 2 -27.41 -30.35 -40.28
CA LYS A 2 -26.53 -30.90 -39.23
C LYS A 2 -25.16 -30.19 -39.10
N LYS A 3 -25.02 -29.28 -38.11
CA LYS A 3 -24.52 -29.51 -36.72
C LYS A 3 -22.97 -29.37 -36.73
N LEU A 4 -22.26 -28.70 -35.83
CA LEU A 4 -22.48 -28.32 -34.43
C LEU A 4 -21.29 -27.39 -34.05
N LEU A 5 -21.57 -26.32 -33.27
CA LEU A 5 -20.79 -25.72 -32.16
C LEU A 5 -19.26 -25.66 -32.25
N GLY A 6 -18.62 -24.49 -32.05
CA GLY A 6 -18.74 -23.65 -30.85
C GLY A 6 -17.69 -24.09 -29.83
N THR A 7 -16.64 -23.30 -29.58
CA THR A 7 -16.24 -22.65 -28.29
C THR A 7 -14.70 -22.57 -28.35
N LEU A 8 -13.97 -21.64 -27.73
CA LEU A 8 -14.24 -20.73 -26.63
C LEU A 8 -13.26 -19.57 -26.79
N ALA A 9 -13.73 -18.35 -26.52
CA ALA A 9 -12.87 -17.20 -26.28
C ALA A 9 -11.96 -17.49 -25.08
N ALA A 10 -10.65 -17.27 -25.23
CA ALA A 10 -9.76 -17.09 -24.09
C ALA A 10 -9.69 -15.59 -23.78
N ALA A 11 -10.74 -15.10 -23.13
CA ALA A 11 -10.64 -13.98 -22.20
C ALA A 11 -10.23 -14.53 -20.82
N CYS A 12 -9.73 -13.64 -19.96
CA CYS A 12 -9.16 -13.86 -18.60
C CYS A 12 -7.65 -14.14 -18.62
N ALA A 13 -6.78 -13.40 -17.94
CA ALA A 13 -6.92 -12.28 -17.02
C ALA A 13 -5.60 -11.49 -17.10
N LEU A 14 -5.62 -10.17 -17.28
CA LEU A 14 -5.48 -9.22 -16.17
C LEU A 14 -4.71 -9.79 -14.96
N GLY A 15 -3.41 -9.92 -15.14
CA GLY A 15 -2.48 -9.64 -14.06
C GLY A 15 -1.73 -8.39 -14.49
N ALA A 16 -2.26 -7.21 -14.14
CA ALA A 16 -1.41 -6.04 -14.06
C ALA A 16 -0.36 -6.38 -13.00
N SER A 17 0.79 -6.89 -13.41
CA SER A 17 1.99 -6.94 -12.59
C SER A 17 2.33 -5.48 -12.33
N GLY A 18 1.74 -4.94 -11.27
CA GLY A 18 2.05 -3.60 -10.79
C GLY A 18 3.55 -3.58 -10.57
N LEU A 19 4.26 -2.81 -11.40
CA LEU A 19 5.63 -2.44 -11.14
C LEU A 19 5.67 -1.99 -9.69
N ALA A 20 6.46 -2.65 -8.85
CA ALA A 20 6.67 -2.29 -7.46
C ALA A 20 7.44 -0.95 -7.40
N GLY A 21 6.76 0.14 -7.76
CA GLY A 21 7.16 1.49 -7.46
C GLY A 21 6.81 1.80 -6.01
N ALA A 22 7.61 2.65 -5.37
CA ALA A 22 7.23 3.20 -4.08
C ALA A 22 5.88 3.93 -4.24
N ALA A 23 4.86 3.46 -3.52
CA ALA A 23 3.61 4.16 -3.36
C ALA A 23 3.82 5.34 -2.42
N VAL A 24 3.23 6.48 -2.73
CA VAL A 24 3.23 7.66 -1.87
C VAL A 24 1.79 8.00 -1.54
N VAL A 25 1.49 8.14 -0.26
CA VAL A 25 0.23 8.73 0.21
C VAL A 25 0.50 10.20 0.50
N ASN A 26 -0.07 11.09 -0.32
CA ASN A 26 0.18 12.53 -0.31
C ASN A 26 -1.07 13.36 -0.01
N PHE A 27 -2.22 12.71 0.21
CA PHE A 27 -3.46 13.35 0.62
C PHE A 27 -4.03 14.38 -0.38
N ASP A 28 -3.60 14.36 -1.65
CA ASP A 28 -4.05 15.31 -2.70
C ASP A 28 -5.54 15.22 -3.04
N ASN A 29 -6.23 14.19 -2.54
CA ASN A 29 -7.67 14.05 -2.69
C ASN A 29 -8.36 13.89 -1.32
N PRO A 30 -8.42 14.96 -0.51
CA PRO A 30 -8.97 14.89 0.85
C PRO A 30 -10.46 14.53 0.88
N ALA A 31 -11.19 14.66 -0.24
CA ALA A 31 -12.57 14.24 -0.35
C ALA A 31 -12.78 12.71 -0.27
N LEU A 32 -11.70 11.92 -0.27
CA LEU A 32 -11.75 10.46 -0.09
C LEU A 32 -11.94 10.04 1.38
N ILE A 33 -11.88 10.96 2.33
CA ILE A 33 -12.18 10.63 3.73
C ILE A 33 -13.66 10.25 3.89
N ASP A 34 -13.90 9.03 4.36
CA ASP A 34 -15.22 8.50 4.69
C ASP A 34 -15.38 8.48 6.21
N ILE A 35 -16.46 9.07 6.71
CA ILE A 35 -16.76 9.17 8.15
C ILE A 35 -18.03 8.39 8.43
N ASP A 36 -17.87 7.28 9.14
CA ASP A 36 -18.99 6.53 9.68
C ASP A 36 -19.43 7.16 11.01
N ASN A 37 -20.47 7.99 10.95
CA ASN A 37 -21.06 8.64 12.12
C ASN A 37 -21.67 7.66 13.13
N ALA A 38 -21.96 6.41 12.75
CA ALA A 38 -22.50 5.41 13.68
C ALA A 38 -21.41 4.80 14.58
N SER A 39 -20.22 4.57 14.02
CA SER A 39 -19.06 4.04 14.76
C SER A 39 -18.08 5.11 15.24
N GLY A 40 -18.21 6.35 14.76
CA GLY A 40 -17.27 7.44 15.05
C GLY A 40 -15.91 7.24 14.40
N ARG A 41 -15.81 6.40 13.36
CA ARG A 41 -14.55 6.09 12.67
C ARG A 41 -14.45 6.82 11.36
N ALA A 42 -13.25 7.29 11.06
CA ALA A 42 -12.91 7.81 9.75
C ALA A 42 -11.94 6.85 9.04
N VAL A 43 -12.08 6.76 7.73
CA VAL A 43 -11.23 5.97 6.83
C VAL A 43 -10.83 6.83 5.64
N TYR A 44 -9.54 6.89 5.33
CA TYR A 44 -9.00 7.54 4.14
C TYR A 44 -8.26 6.51 3.29
N GLN A 45 -8.43 6.53 1.97
CA GLN A 45 -7.93 5.50 1.07
C GLN A 45 -7.18 6.12 -0.12
N GLU A 46 -5.92 5.75 -0.28
CA GLU A 46 -5.06 6.27 -1.36
C GLU A 46 -3.91 5.30 -1.65
N ALA A 47 -3.47 5.24 -2.91
CA ALA A 47 -2.30 4.47 -3.35
C ALA A 47 -2.31 2.98 -2.93
N GLY A 48 -3.49 2.37 -2.74
CA GLY A 48 -3.66 0.99 -2.29
C GLY A 48 -3.55 0.78 -0.78
N PHE A 49 -3.49 1.85 0.00
CA PHE A 49 -3.44 1.85 1.47
C PHE A 49 -4.68 2.52 2.06
N ALA A 50 -5.02 2.13 3.29
CA ALA A 50 -6.11 2.70 4.06
C ALA A 50 -5.57 3.21 5.39
N LEU A 51 -5.82 4.48 5.69
CA LEU A 51 -5.65 5.07 7.01
C LEU A 51 -7.00 5.04 7.73
N SER A 52 -7.01 4.66 9.01
CA SER A 52 -8.24 4.61 9.80
C SER A 52 -8.01 4.94 11.26
N GLY A 53 -8.99 5.56 11.89
CA GLY A 53 -8.90 6.02 13.28
C GLY A 53 -10.22 6.61 13.75
N GLU A 54 -10.20 7.28 14.90
CA GLU A 54 -11.34 8.06 15.38
C GLU A 54 -11.55 9.29 14.49
N ALA A 55 -12.79 9.55 14.07
CA ALA A 55 -13.11 10.65 13.18
C ALA A 55 -12.84 12.04 13.80
N ALA A 56 -12.90 12.14 15.13
CA ALA A 56 -12.53 13.35 15.85
C ALA A 56 -11.01 13.54 15.97
N GLY A 57 -10.21 12.51 15.68
CA GLY A 57 -8.76 12.50 15.89
C GLY A 57 -7.93 12.89 14.66
N PHE A 58 -8.49 12.82 13.46
CA PHE A 58 -7.76 13.21 12.25
C PHE A 58 -8.65 13.76 11.13
N LEU A 59 -8.05 14.58 10.28
CA LEU A 59 -8.67 15.17 9.10
C LEU A 59 -7.65 15.22 7.96
N THR A 60 -8.12 15.23 6.73
CA THR A 60 -7.29 15.52 5.55
C THR A 60 -7.60 16.93 5.04
N ILE A 61 -6.58 17.78 4.89
CA ILE A 61 -6.72 19.19 4.49
C ILE A 61 -5.91 19.46 3.23
N ASP A 62 -6.52 20.10 2.25
CA ASP A 62 -5.85 20.54 1.01
C ASP A 62 -4.92 21.74 1.26
N GLY A 63 -3.81 21.81 0.52
CA GLY A 63 -2.89 22.95 0.53
C GLY A 63 -2.06 23.13 1.81
N LEU A 64 -2.04 22.13 2.70
CA LEU A 64 -1.28 22.16 3.97
C LEU A 64 0.02 21.35 3.91
N GLY A 65 0.13 20.42 2.96
CA GLY A 65 1.26 19.53 2.79
C GLY A 65 2.44 20.15 2.05
N THR A 66 3.39 19.30 1.72
CA THR A 66 4.60 19.67 1.00
C THR A 66 4.25 20.12 -0.42
N ALA A 67 4.85 21.24 -0.87
CA ALA A 67 4.54 21.83 -2.17
C ALA A 67 3.04 22.16 -2.41
N MET A 68 2.29 22.48 -1.34
CA MET A 68 0.85 22.77 -1.38
C MET A 68 -0.01 21.53 -1.73
N SER A 69 0.48 20.32 -1.46
CA SER A 69 -0.33 19.10 -1.47
C SER A 69 -1.35 19.10 -0.33
N GLY A 70 -2.20 18.07 -0.32
CA GLY A 70 -2.95 17.75 0.89
C GLY A 70 -2.04 17.31 2.05
N ALA A 71 -2.57 17.29 3.26
CA ALA A 71 -1.91 16.69 4.41
C ALA A 71 -2.92 16.03 5.34
N LEU A 72 -2.44 15.05 6.10
CA LEU A 72 -3.13 14.49 7.25
C LEU A 72 -2.84 15.35 8.48
N VAL A 73 -3.87 15.92 9.08
CA VAL A 73 -3.80 16.54 10.40
C VAL A 73 -4.14 15.49 11.45
N LEU A 74 -3.26 15.32 12.43
CA LEU A 74 -3.47 14.50 13.62
C LEU A 74 -3.58 15.43 14.83
N LEU A 75 -4.67 15.30 15.59
CA LEU A 75 -4.87 16.07 16.82
C LEU A 75 -4.22 15.40 18.02
N ASP A 76 -3.89 16.16 19.06
CA ASP A 76 -3.26 15.63 20.27
C ASP A 76 -4.01 14.41 20.85
N GLY A 77 -3.24 13.38 21.19
CA GLY A 77 -3.76 12.11 21.74
C GLY A 77 -4.40 11.18 20.70
N SER A 78 -4.56 11.61 19.44
CA SER A 78 -5.12 10.76 18.39
C SER A 78 -4.18 9.62 18.01
N THR A 79 -4.79 8.52 17.55
CA THR A 79 -4.08 7.39 16.94
C THR A 79 -4.74 7.01 15.61
N VAL A 80 -3.92 6.85 14.58
CA VAL A 80 -4.35 6.40 13.24
C VAL A 80 -3.53 5.21 12.81
N SER A 81 -4.20 4.22 12.23
CA SER A 81 -3.63 3.00 11.69
C SER A 81 -3.61 3.04 10.17
N LEU A 82 -2.49 2.69 9.56
CA LEU A 82 -2.31 2.53 8.13
C LEU A 82 -2.07 1.06 7.80
N MET A 83 -2.85 0.53 6.86
CA MET A 83 -2.78 -0.86 6.38
C MET A 83 -2.90 -0.92 4.85
N ALA A 84 -2.42 -2.00 4.25
CA ALA A 84 -2.68 -2.28 2.83
C ALA A 84 -4.16 -2.70 2.63
N GLN A 85 -4.85 -2.14 1.64
CA GLN A 85 -6.29 -2.39 1.42
C GLN A 85 -6.60 -3.86 1.09
N GLY A 86 -5.68 -4.54 0.42
CA GLY A 86 -5.78 -5.98 0.12
C GLY A 86 -5.28 -6.89 1.24
N GLY A 87 -4.87 -6.33 2.39
CA GLY A 87 -4.07 -7.04 3.39
C GLY A 87 -2.65 -7.34 2.91
N GLY A 88 -1.99 -8.30 3.54
CA GLY A 88 -0.60 -8.64 3.26
C GLY A 88 0.41 -7.73 3.96
N THR A 89 1.66 -7.83 3.55
CA THR A 89 2.76 -7.05 4.15
C THR A 89 3.27 -5.96 3.21
N PHE A 90 3.76 -4.86 3.79
CA PHE A 90 4.37 -3.74 3.09
C PHE A 90 5.64 -3.26 3.79
N SER A 91 6.34 -2.33 3.14
CA SER A 91 7.51 -1.65 3.68
C SER A 91 7.24 -0.16 3.82
N PHE A 92 7.83 0.45 4.84
CA PHE A 92 7.77 1.87 5.14
C PHE A 92 9.16 2.48 4.96
N ALA A 93 9.24 3.50 4.11
CA ALA A 93 10.50 4.17 3.78
C ALA A 93 10.64 5.54 4.46
N GLY A 94 9.53 6.16 4.85
CA GLY A 94 9.57 7.49 5.45
C GLY A 94 8.28 8.29 5.30
N LEU A 95 8.28 9.50 5.85
CA LEU A 95 7.20 10.48 5.75
C LEU A 95 7.75 11.90 5.99
N ALA A 96 6.96 12.92 5.68
CA ALA A 96 7.16 14.28 6.14
C ALA A 96 6.21 14.58 7.30
N ALA A 97 6.71 15.20 8.38
CA ALA A 97 5.84 15.64 9.48
C ALA A 97 6.33 16.96 10.10
N ALA A 98 5.39 17.75 10.62
CA ALA A 98 5.65 18.99 11.33
C ALA A 98 4.59 19.21 12.43
N PRO A 99 4.86 20.05 13.44
CA PRO A 99 3.80 20.58 14.30
C PRO A 99 2.81 21.40 13.47
N LEU A 100 1.52 21.39 13.85
CA LEU A 100 0.50 22.19 13.16
C LEU A 100 0.69 23.69 13.44
N ASP A 101 1.03 24.04 14.68
CA ASP A 101 1.52 25.38 15.05
C ASP A 101 3.03 25.46 14.78
N PRO A 102 3.50 26.32 13.86
CA PRO A 102 4.93 26.47 13.55
C PRO A 102 5.80 26.92 14.74
N GLN A 103 5.21 27.48 15.79
CA GLN A 103 5.90 27.84 17.03
C GLN A 103 5.73 26.79 18.14
N GLY A 104 4.91 25.77 17.89
CA GLY A 104 4.62 24.68 18.80
C GLY A 104 5.66 23.56 18.75
N ASN A 105 5.56 22.67 19.73
CA ASN A 105 6.25 21.39 19.71
C ASN A 105 5.21 20.28 19.64
N ALA A 106 5.51 19.25 18.87
CA ALA A 106 4.71 18.04 18.82
C ALA A 106 5.61 16.81 18.85
N THR A 107 5.02 15.66 19.15
CA THR A 107 5.70 14.38 19.02
C THR A 107 4.88 13.45 18.16
N LEU A 108 5.54 12.72 17.28
CA LEU A 108 4.94 11.66 16.49
C LEU A 108 5.57 10.33 16.89
N ARG A 109 4.77 9.46 17.49
CA ARG A 109 5.17 8.07 17.69
C ARG A 109 4.71 7.26 16.50
N ILE A 110 5.65 6.63 15.82
CA ILE A 110 5.38 5.68 14.74
C ILE A 110 5.65 4.29 15.28
N THR A 111 4.69 3.37 15.17
CA THR A 111 4.83 1.98 15.60
C THR A 111 4.51 1.07 14.43
N GLY A 112 5.48 0.27 14.00
CA GLY A 112 5.31 -0.76 13.00
C GLY A 112 4.98 -2.09 13.65
N ILE A 113 3.96 -2.76 13.13
CA ILE A 113 3.56 -4.12 13.52
C ILE A 113 3.88 -5.05 12.36
N PHE A 114 4.73 -6.04 12.59
CA PHE A 114 5.24 -6.94 11.56
C PHE A 114 4.38 -8.20 11.42
N GLY A 115 4.56 -8.94 10.34
CA GLY A 115 3.81 -10.18 10.07
C GLY A 115 3.96 -11.27 11.13
N ASP A 116 5.05 -11.24 11.91
CA ASP A 116 5.28 -12.13 13.06
C ASP A 116 4.69 -11.57 14.37
N SER A 117 3.89 -10.50 14.29
CA SER A 117 3.33 -9.75 15.43
C SER A 117 4.35 -9.03 16.31
N SER A 118 5.64 -9.02 15.95
CA SER A 118 6.62 -8.16 16.61
C SER A 118 6.30 -6.69 16.36
N GLN A 119 6.80 -5.82 17.22
CA GLN A 119 6.56 -4.38 17.14
C GLN A 119 7.87 -3.61 17.28
N LEU A 120 8.00 -2.56 16.47
CA LEU A 120 9.07 -1.59 16.59
C LEU A 120 8.46 -0.20 16.64
N SER A 121 8.89 0.61 17.61
CA SER A 121 8.39 1.97 17.79
C SER A 121 9.53 2.96 17.71
N THR A 122 9.29 4.09 17.05
CA THR A 122 10.16 5.26 17.07
C THR A 122 9.35 6.47 17.53
N LEU A 123 10.01 7.36 18.28
CA LEU A 123 9.43 8.61 18.74
C LEU A 123 10.19 9.75 18.08
N LEU A 124 9.45 10.63 17.42
CA LEU A 124 9.99 11.78 16.73
C LEU A 124 9.57 13.03 17.49
N ALA A 125 10.55 13.80 17.94
CA ALA A 125 10.30 15.15 18.44
C ALA A 125 10.26 16.11 17.25
N LEU A 126 9.15 16.81 17.09
CA LEU A 126 8.89 17.73 15.99
C LEU A 126 8.89 19.16 16.54
N SER A 127 9.80 19.98 16.03
CA SER A 127 9.83 21.44 16.28
C SER A 127 9.79 22.24 14.97
N GLN A 128 9.86 21.55 13.83
CA GLN A 128 9.79 22.07 12.46
C GLN A 128 9.55 20.92 11.49
N LEU A 129 9.23 21.22 10.23
CA LEU A 129 9.05 20.21 9.19
C LEU A 129 10.30 19.34 9.05
N SER A 130 10.11 18.04 9.20
CA SER A 130 11.16 17.05 9.16
C SER A 130 10.76 15.93 8.19
N ALA A 131 11.61 15.68 7.19
CA ALA A 131 11.51 14.46 6.38
C ALA A 131 12.22 13.33 7.12
N ILE A 132 11.46 12.32 7.51
CA ILE A 132 11.98 11.14 8.19
C ILE A 132 12.22 10.05 7.15
N GLN A 133 13.41 9.47 7.17
CA GLN A 133 13.72 8.25 6.44
C GLN A 133 13.78 7.09 7.44
N ALA A 134 13.03 6.03 7.15
CA ALA A 134 13.02 4.78 7.89
C ALA A 134 13.63 3.70 6.99
N PRO A 135 14.96 3.52 6.96
CA PRO A 135 15.60 2.72 5.94
C PRO A 135 15.29 1.21 5.97
N MET A 136 14.55 0.67 6.94
CA MET A 136 14.51 -0.79 7.17
C MET A 136 13.19 -1.38 7.70
N TRP A 137 12.07 -0.66 7.66
CA TRP A 137 10.81 -1.24 8.14
C TRP A 137 10.13 -1.99 7.01
N SER A 138 10.39 -3.30 6.90
CA SER A 138 9.81 -4.18 5.88
C SER A 138 9.05 -5.34 6.54
N GLY A 139 8.05 -5.89 5.86
CA GLY A 139 7.22 -6.97 6.42
C GLY A 139 6.15 -6.46 7.40
N LEU A 140 5.77 -5.19 7.29
CA LEU A 140 4.74 -4.55 8.12
C LEU A 140 3.35 -5.02 7.69
N THR A 141 2.48 -5.31 8.65
CA THR A 141 1.05 -5.51 8.44
C THR A 141 0.24 -4.26 8.79
N GLU A 142 0.78 -3.43 9.68
CA GLU A 142 0.17 -2.19 10.14
C GLU A 142 1.26 -1.19 10.55
N LEU A 143 1.04 0.09 10.23
CA LEU A 143 1.72 1.23 10.86
C LEU A 143 0.73 1.97 11.73
N ARG A 144 1.13 2.36 12.93
CA ARG A 144 0.36 3.23 13.82
C ARG A 144 1.08 4.55 14.02
N PHE A 145 0.35 5.63 13.84
CA PHE A 145 0.77 6.99 14.13
C PHE A 145 0.01 7.47 15.36
N MET A 146 0.73 7.88 16.40
CA MET A 146 0.15 8.45 17.61
C MET A 146 0.74 9.85 17.83
N ALA A 147 -0.14 10.84 17.91
CA ALA A 147 0.20 12.23 18.09
C ALA A 147 0.31 12.58 19.59
N GLY A 148 1.37 13.29 19.96
CA GLY A 148 1.50 13.99 21.24
C GLY A 148 1.72 15.47 20.96
N GLY A 149 0.62 16.20 20.79
CA GLY A 149 0.49 17.53 20.21
C GLY A 149 -0.13 17.52 18.80
N ASP A 150 -0.73 18.63 18.39
CA ASP A 150 -1.32 18.78 17.05
C ASP A 150 -0.23 18.85 15.98
N LEU A 151 -0.35 18.01 14.96
CA LEU A 151 0.69 17.85 13.94
C LEU A 151 0.10 17.56 12.56
N VAL A 152 0.94 17.77 11.54
CA VAL A 152 0.66 17.45 10.15
C VAL A 152 1.60 16.34 9.69
N VAL A 153 1.07 15.40 8.90
CA VAL A 153 1.80 14.32 8.25
C VAL A 153 1.48 14.37 6.76
N ASP A 154 2.50 14.20 5.95
CA ASP A 154 2.39 14.16 4.50
C ASP A 154 3.40 13.17 3.93
N ASP A 155 3.24 12.84 2.65
CA ASP A 155 4.29 12.25 1.83
C ASP A 155 4.75 10.89 2.38
N ILE A 156 3.79 10.06 2.81
CA ILE A 156 4.06 8.75 3.43
C ILE A 156 4.50 7.79 2.32
N ARG A 157 5.78 7.40 2.36
CA ARG A 157 6.43 6.57 1.34
C ARG A 157 6.40 5.11 1.76
N LEU A 158 5.74 4.31 0.93
CA LEU A 158 5.45 2.90 1.16
C LEU A 158 5.92 2.09 -0.06
N ALA A 159 6.20 0.82 0.15
CA ALA A 159 6.36 -0.13 -0.96
C ALA A 159 5.54 -1.37 -0.60
N ALA A 160 4.68 -1.83 -1.50
CA ALA A 160 4.07 -3.14 -1.32
C ALA A 160 5.21 -4.17 -1.18
N GLY A 161 5.11 -5.07 -0.20
CA GLY A 161 6.12 -6.11 -0.04
C GLY A 161 6.23 -6.92 -1.33
N GLU A 162 7.43 -7.34 -1.70
CA GLU A 162 7.60 -8.31 -2.77
C GLU A 162 6.81 -9.56 -2.39
N VAL A 163 5.62 -9.73 -2.97
CA VAL A 163 4.90 -10.99 -2.92
C VAL A 163 5.65 -11.91 -3.88
N PRO A 164 6.27 -13.02 -3.45
CA PRO A 164 6.84 -13.98 -4.37
C PRO A 164 5.70 -14.50 -5.24
N GLU A 165 5.62 -14.10 -6.50
CA GLU A 165 4.49 -14.47 -7.34
C GLU A 165 4.48 -15.99 -7.59
N PRO A 166 3.41 -16.72 -7.21
CA PRO A 166 3.23 -18.10 -7.67
C PRO A 166 3.00 -18.16 -9.20
N ALA A 167 2.61 -17.04 -9.82
CA ALA A 167 2.31 -16.94 -11.25
C ALA A 167 3.56 -17.04 -12.14
N SER A 168 4.73 -16.59 -11.69
CA SER A 168 5.96 -16.68 -12.49
C SER A 168 6.43 -18.13 -12.64
N ALA A 169 6.26 -18.96 -11.60
CA ALA A 169 6.53 -20.39 -11.68
C ALA A 169 5.52 -21.11 -12.56
N ALA A 170 4.23 -20.74 -12.48
CA ALA A 170 3.18 -21.32 -13.32
C ALA A 170 3.36 -20.99 -14.81
N LEU A 171 3.76 -19.75 -15.17
CA LEU A 171 4.08 -19.35 -16.54
C LEU A 171 5.36 -20.00 -17.07
N LEU A 172 6.39 -20.15 -16.24
CA LEU A 172 7.62 -20.85 -16.62
C LEU A 172 7.35 -22.35 -16.90
N LEU A 173 6.49 -22.98 -16.09
CA LEU A 173 6.08 -24.37 -16.28
C LEU A 173 5.15 -24.56 -17.49
N LEU A 174 4.22 -23.63 -17.75
CA LEU A 174 3.40 -23.65 -18.97
C LEU A 174 4.27 -23.44 -20.23
N GLY A 175 5.24 -22.54 -20.17
CA GLY A 175 6.19 -22.28 -21.27
C GLY A 175 7.09 -23.49 -21.57
N ALA A 176 7.54 -24.21 -20.54
CA ALA A 176 8.31 -25.43 -20.71
C ALA A 176 7.46 -26.60 -21.28
N GLY A 177 6.19 -26.70 -20.88
CA GLY A 177 5.27 -27.73 -21.38
C GLY A 177 4.90 -27.57 -22.86
N LEU A 178 4.77 -26.33 -23.34
CA LEU A 178 4.49 -26.02 -24.75
C LEU A 178 5.68 -26.32 -25.68
N LEU A 179 6.92 -26.19 -25.20
CA LEU A 179 8.13 -26.48 -26.00
C LEU A 179 8.43 -27.98 -26.14
N LEU A 180 7.94 -28.82 -25.22
CA LEU A 180 8.11 -30.27 -25.27
C LEU A 180 7.01 -30.99 -26.10
N GLY A 181 5.92 -30.31 -26.44
CA GLY A 181 4.78 -30.87 -27.19
C GLY A 181 4.94 -30.91 -28.72
N VAL A 182 5.93 -30.23 -29.30
CA VAL A 182 6.11 -30.13 -30.77
C VAL A 182 7.21 -31.08 -31.28
N ARG A 183 7.25 -32.34 -30.83
CA ARG A 183 8.00 -33.40 -31.53
C ARG A 183 7.34 -34.76 -31.39
N ARG A 184 6.43 -35.08 -32.32
CA ARG A 184 6.12 -36.41 -32.91
C ARG A 184 4.94 -36.18 -33.87
N SER A 185 5.04 -36.40 -35.18
CA SER A 185 5.50 -37.64 -35.81
C SER A 185 6.06 -37.39 -37.20
N ALA A 186 7.35 -37.70 -37.41
CA ALA A 186 7.82 -38.18 -38.69
C ALA A 186 8.10 -39.67 -38.50
N ALA A 187 7.18 -40.52 -38.97
CA ALA A 187 7.39 -41.96 -39.03
C ALA A 187 7.26 -42.40 -40.49
N VAL A 188 8.43 -42.46 -41.12
CA VAL A 188 8.74 -43.20 -42.35
C VAL A 188 8.23 -44.63 -42.21
N ARG A 189 7.67 -45.19 -43.29
CA ARG A 189 7.60 -46.64 -43.49
C ARG A 189 7.79 -47.02 -44.97
N PRO A 190 8.27 -48.26 -45.22
CA PRO A 190 9.29 -48.59 -46.20
C PRO A 190 8.69 -49.27 -47.45
N GLY A 191 9.55 -49.51 -48.44
CA GLY A 191 9.18 -50.02 -49.75
C GLY A 191 8.47 -51.39 -49.76
N ALA A 192 7.73 -51.57 -50.86
CA ALA A 192 7.55 -52.80 -51.60
C ALA A 192 7.44 -52.41 -53.08
#